data_AF-A0A1Z4ELU7-F1
#
_entry.id   AF-A0A1Z4ELU7-F1
#
_cell.length_a   1.000
_cell.length_b   1.000
_cell.length_c   1.000
_cell.angle_alpha   90.00
_cell.angle_beta   90.00
_cell.angle_gamma   90.00
#
_symmetry.space_group_name_H-M   'P 1'
#
loop_
_entity.id
_entity.type
_entity.pdbx_description
1 polymer ?
#
loop_
_entity_poly.entity_id
_entity_poly.type
_entity_poly.pdbx_seq_one_letter_code
_entity_poly.pdbx_strand_id
1 'polypeptide(L)'
;MFSNLSWEHIMVLVVVGLVILGPERLPGAIRWTSNALRQARDYLSGMTSQLRQDLGPEFDDLRAPLSELQKLRGMTPRAALTKHLLDGDDSFLTGNFERPANGTAQPANGQGNGAHAEVPQHAPGQTPFDTDAT
;
A
#
# COMPACT_ATOMS: atom_id res chain seq x y z
N MET A 1 6.66 13.48 0.70
CA MET A 1 6.65 14.14 -0.64
C MET A 1 5.46 13.74 -1.51
N PHE A 2 4.93 12.51 -1.39
CA PHE A 2 3.70 12.09 -2.08
C PHE A 2 2.39 12.56 -1.41
N SER A 3 2.46 13.16 -0.22
CA SER A 3 1.32 13.79 0.47
C SER A 3 0.72 14.97 -0.29
N ASN A 4 1.44 15.50 -1.29
CA ASN A 4 0.93 16.54 -2.20
C ASN A 4 0.02 15.98 -3.31
N LEU A 5 -0.08 14.65 -3.46
CA LEU A 5 -1.00 14.05 -4.43
C LEU A 5 -2.34 13.79 -3.75
N SER A 6 -3.03 14.88 -3.43
CA SER A 6 -4.41 14.83 -2.95
C SER A 6 -5.33 14.25 -4.03
N TRP A 7 -6.49 13.73 -3.62
CA TRP A 7 -7.53 13.28 -4.55
C TRP A 7 -7.92 14.36 -5.58
N GLU A 8 -7.88 15.64 -5.18
CA GLU A 8 -8.12 16.77 -6.07
C GLU A 8 -7.16 16.81 -7.27
N HIS A 9 -5.88 16.47 -7.07
CA HIS A 9 -4.85 16.52 -8.10
C HIS A 9 -5.05 15.40 -9.11
N ILE A 10 -5.49 14.22 -8.65
CA ILE A 10 -5.90 13.13 -9.53
C ILE A 10 -7.09 13.55 -10.39
N MET A 11 -8.08 14.21 -9.80
CA MET A 11 -9.26 14.71 -10.52
C MET A 11 -8.86 15.75 -11.58
N VAL A 12 -7.97 16.70 -11.22
CA VAL A 12 -7.39 17.68 -12.14
C VAL A 12 -6.63 16.99 -13.27
N LEU A 13 -5.77 16.00 -12.98
CA LEU A 13 -5.02 15.27 -14.01
C LEU A 13 -5.94 14.51 -14.97
N VAL A 14 -7.03 13.93 -14.47
CA VAL A 14 -8.03 13.28 -15.32
C VAL A 14 -8.70 14.30 -16.24
N VAL A 15 -9.13 15.45 -15.72
CA VAL A 15 -9.73 16.52 -16.53
C VAL A 15 -8.74 17.05 -17.57
N VAL A 16 -7.51 17.35 -17.17
CA VAL A 16 -6.43 17.80 -18.07
C VAL A 16 -6.16 16.76 -19.15
N GLY A 17 -6.08 15.48 -18.78
CA GLY A 17 -5.90 14.37 -19.72
C GLY A 17 -7.08 14.24 -20.69
N LEU A 18 -8.31 14.36 -20.21
CA LEU A 18 -9.53 14.35 -21.01
C LEU A 18 -9.57 15.53 -22.01
N VAL A 19 -9.13 16.72 -21.59
CA VAL A 19 -9.12 17.92 -22.45
C VAL A 19 -8.02 17.84 -23.51
N ILE A 20 -6.79 17.46 -23.13
CA ILE A 20 -5.65 17.41 -24.04
C ILE A 20 -5.80 16.27 -25.06
N LEU A 21 -6.15 15.06 -24.58
CA LEU A 21 -6.21 13.87 -25.42
C LEU A 21 -7.59 13.67 -26.06
N GLY A 22 -8.65 14.12 -25.40
CA GLY A 22 -10.05 13.87 -25.75
C GLY A 22 -10.63 12.64 -25.02
N PRO A 23 -11.90 12.70 -24.56
CA PRO A 23 -12.57 11.57 -23.89
C PRO A 23 -12.60 10.29 -24.73
N GLU A 24 -12.71 10.44 -26.04
CA GLU A 24 -12.90 9.36 -27.00
C GLU A 24 -11.59 8.62 -27.28
N ARG A 25 -10.45 9.28 -27.06
CA ARG A 25 -9.12 8.71 -27.35
C ARG A 25 -8.47 8.08 -26.13
N LEU A 26 -8.78 8.54 -24.91
CA LEU A 26 -8.30 7.94 -23.66
C LEU A 26 -8.54 6.42 -23.57
N PRO A 27 -9.75 5.89 -23.79
CA PRO A 27 -9.99 4.44 -23.71
C PRO A 27 -9.20 3.68 -24.78
N GLY A 28 -8.99 4.29 -25.96
CA GLY A 28 -8.11 3.74 -26.99
C GLY A 28 -6.65 3.69 -26.56
N ALA A 29 -6.12 4.78 -25.99
CA ALA A 29 -4.75 4.87 -25.50
C ALA A 29 -4.47 3.86 -24.36
N ILE A 30 -5.40 3.72 -23.41
CA ILE A 30 -5.28 2.73 -22.33
C ILE A 30 -5.23 1.31 -22.89
N ARG A 31 -6.06 0.99 -23.90
CA ARG A 31 -6.04 -0.32 -24.57
C ARG A 31 -4.71 -0.56 -25.28
N TRP A 32 -4.20 0.43 -26.00
CA TRP A 32 -2.91 0.31 -26.68
C TRP A 32 -1.77 0.11 -25.68
N THR A 33 -1.68 0.94 -24.64
CA THR A 33 -0.63 0.84 -23.61
C THR A 33 -0.70 -0.48 -22.86
N SER A 34 -1.90 -0.94 -22.49
CA SER A 34 -2.06 -2.23 -21.80
C SER A 34 -1.67 -3.41 -22.68
N ASN A 35 -2.05 -3.39 -23.96
CA ASN A 35 -1.62 -4.40 -24.93
C ASN A 35 -0.11 -4.37 -25.16
N ALA A 36 0.48 -3.18 -25.31
CA ALA A 36 1.92 -3.00 -25.47
C ALA A 36 2.69 -3.51 -24.23
N LEU A 37 2.21 -3.24 -23.02
CA LEU A 37 2.78 -3.77 -21.78
C LEU A 37 2.72 -5.30 -21.72
N ARG A 38 1.61 -5.91 -22.15
CA ARG A 38 1.45 -7.37 -22.21
C ARG A 38 2.43 -7.97 -23.21
N GLN A 39 2.46 -7.43 -24.43
CA GLN A 39 3.39 -7.86 -25.48
C GLN A 39 4.86 -7.71 -25.03
N ALA A 40 5.21 -6.59 -24.40
CA ALA A 40 6.54 -6.38 -23.87
C ALA A 40 6.89 -7.42 -22.80
N ARG A 41 5.97 -7.70 -21.86
CA ARG A 41 6.16 -8.75 -20.85
C ARG A 41 6.36 -10.13 -21.49
N ASP A 42 5.55 -10.48 -22.48
CA ASP A 42 5.61 -11.78 -23.14
C ASP A 42 6.94 -11.93 -23.91
N TYR A 43 7.34 -10.87 -24.61
CA TYR A 43 8.61 -10.81 -25.34
C TYR A 43 9.82 -10.91 -24.41
N LEU A 44 9.84 -10.13 -23.32
CA LEU A 44 10.90 -10.20 -22.31
C LEU A 44 10.96 -11.56 -21.62
N SER A 45 9.81 -12.19 -21.36
CA SER A 45 9.74 -13.54 -20.75
C SER A 45 10.30 -14.61 -21.70
N GLY A 46 9.96 -14.53 -22.99
CA GLY A 46 10.50 -15.44 -24.02
C GLY A 46 12.01 -15.27 -24.20
N MET A 47 12.49 -14.03 -24.30
CA MET A 47 13.91 -13.72 -24.39
C MET A 47 14.68 -14.16 -23.16
N THR A 48 14.17 -13.89 -21.96
CA THR A 48 14.82 -14.32 -20.71
C THR A 48 14.94 -15.85 -20.68
N SER A 49 13.95 -16.58 -21.17
CA SER A 49 14.01 -18.04 -21.26
C SER A 49 15.09 -18.52 -22.24
N GLN A 50 15.22 -17.89 -23.41
CA GLN A 50 16.27 -18.23 -24.38
C GLN A 50 17.67 -17.82 -23.91
N LEU A 51 17.82 -16.63 -23.33
CA LEU A 51 19.08 -16.19 -22.74
C LEU A 51 19.50 -17.10 -21.58
N ARG A 52 18.56 -17.58 -20.77
CA ARG A 52 18.81 -18.54 -19.68
C ARG A 52 19.21 -19.92 -20.20
N GLN A 53 18.75 -20.30 -21.38
CA GLN A 53 19.12 -21.53 -22.08
C GLN A 53 20.52 -21.42 -22.70
N ASP A 54 20.85 -20.26 -23.29
CA ASP A 54 22.07 -20.05 -24.08
C ASP A 54 23.27 -19.55 -23.25
N LEU A 55 23.05 -18.77 -22.18
CA LEU A 55 24.11 -18.19 -21.33
C LEU A 55 24.40 -19.03 -20.07
N GLY A 56 23.57 -20.02 -19.75
CA GLY A 56 23.79 -20.96 -18.65
C GLY A 56 24.20 -20.28 -17.32
N PRO A 57 25.37 -20.63 -16.73
CA PRO A 57 25.79 -20.16 -15.40
C PRO A 57 26.01 -18.65 -15.30
N GLU A 58 26.24 -17.92 -16.40
CA GLU A 58 26.46 -16.46 -16.35
C GLU A 58 25.17 -15.68 -16.02
N PHE A 59 24.00 -16.31 -16.17
CA PHE A 59 22.73 -15.73 -15.72
C PHE A 59 22.58 -15.77 -14.19
N ASP A 60 23.24 -16.71 -13.50
CA ASP A 60 23.19 -16.80 -12.03
C ASP A 60 23.97 -15.65 -11.37
N ASP A 61 25.07 -15.21 -11.96
CA ASP A 61 25.82 -14.03 -11.51
C ASP A 61 24.99 -12.74 -11.67
N LEU A 62 24.12 -12.65 -12.67
CA LEU A 62 23.19 -11.53 -12.85
C LEU A 62 21.96 -11.63 -11.93
N ARG A 63 21.65 -12.83 -11.44
CA ARG A 63 20.49 -13.06 -10.55
C ARG A 63 20.67 -12.39 -9.20
N ALA A 64 21.88 -12.39 -8.64
CA ALA A 64 22.19 -11.71 -7.38
C ALA A 64 21.88 -10.20 -7.42
N PRO A 65 22.43 -9.41 -8.36
CA PRO A 65 22.13 -7.97 -8.47
C PRO A 65 20.66 -7.69 -8.86
N LEU A 66 20.04 -8.52 -9.71
CA LEU A 66 18.61 -8.37 -10.04
C LEU A 66 17.71 -8.63 -8.83
N SER A 67 18.04 -9.64 -8.01
CA SER A 67 17.31 -9.95 -6.77
C SER A 67 17.47 -8.84 -5.73
N GLU A 68 18.65 -8.22 -5.65
CA GLU A 68 18.92 -7.08 -4.79
C GLU A 68 18.09 -5.85 -5.20
N LEU A 69 17.99 -5.57 -6.50
CA LEU A 69 17.11 -4.52 -7.03
C LEU A 69 15.62 -4.80 -6.78
N GLN A 70 15.18 -6.06 -6.91
CA GLN A 70 13.81 -6.45 -6.57
C GLN A 70 13.54 -6.36 -5.06
N LYS A 71 14.50 -6.71 -4.21
CA LYS A 71 14.40 -6.58 -2.75
C LYS A 71 14.30 -5.11 -2.34
N LEU A 72 15.07 -4.23 -2.99
CA LEU A 72 15.00 -2.78 -2.79
C LEU A 72 13.67 -2.19 -3.26
N ARG A 73 13.09 -2.72 -4.36
CA ARG A 73 11.73 -2.36 -4.80
C ARG A 73 10.63 -2.90 -3.85
N GLY A 74 10.86 -4.05 -3.21
CA GLY A 74 9.97 -4.66 -2.22
C GLY A 74 9.87 -3.86 -0.92
N MET A 75 10.94 -3.18 -0.52
CA MET A 75 10.86 -2.02 0.38
C MET A 75 10.35 -0.82 -0.41
N THR A 76 9.07 -0.84 -0.81
CA THR A 76 8.51 0.31 -1.51
C THR A 76 8.69 1.54 -0.61
N PRO A 77 9.27 2.65 -1.11
CA PRO A 77 9.43 3.87 -0.33
C PRO A 77 8.09 4.27 0.29
N ARG A 78 7.00 4.08 -0.46
CA ARG A 78 5.63 4.26 0.02
C ARG A 78 5.31 3.40 1.26
N ALA A 79 5.62 2.10 1.28
CA ALA A 79 5.38 1.26 2.46
C ALA A 79 6.26 1.63 3.66
N ALA A 80 7.52 2.04 3.43
CA ALA A 80 8.38 2.52 4.50
C ALA A 80 7.87 3.85 5.10
N LEU A 81 7.41 4.77 4.24
CA LEU A 81 6.81 6.04 4.65
C LEU A 81 5.43 5.84 5.31
N THR A 82 4.58 4.97 4.80
CA THR A 82 3.26 4.68 5.41
C THR A 82 3.42 4.03 6.77
N LYS A 83 4.36 3.10 6.97
CA LYS A 83 4.61 2.55 8.32
C LYS A 83 5.13 3.60 9.31
N HIS A 84 5.86 4.61 8.84
CA HIS A 84 6.38 5.66 9.73
C HIS A 84 5.40 6.82 9.96
N LEU A 85 4.45 7.03 9.06
CA LEU A 85 3.44 8.10 9.17
C LEU A 85 2.09 7.60 9.71
N LEU A 86 1.69 6.36 9.43
CA LEU A 86 0.40 5.82 9.88
C LEU A 86 0.46 5.33 11.33
N ASP A 87 1.58 4.75 11.78
CA ASP A 87 1.77 4.38 13.20
C ASP A 87 2.10 5.59 14.11
N GLY A 88 2.38 6.77 13.54
CA GLY A 88 2.83 7.95 14.29
C GLY A 88 1.86 9.14 14.31
N ASP A 89 0.92 9.21 13.34
CA ASP A 89 0.25 10.47 12.97
C ASP A 89 -1.29 10.35 12.83
N ASP A 90 -1.92 9.32 13.43
CA ASP A 90 -3.39 9.20 13.51
C ASP A 90 -4.07 10.42 14.18
N SER A 91 -3.28 11.23 14.90
CA SER A 91 -3.69 12.50 15.49
C SER A 91 -3.95 13.61 14.45
N PHE A 92 -3.37 13.52 13.24
CA PHE A 92 -3.55 14.50 12.17
C PHE A 92 -4.71 14.14 11.23
N LEU A 93 -5.00 12.85 11.04
CA LEU A 93 -6.19 12.39 10.30
C LEU A 93 -7.47 12.51 11.15
N THR A 94 -7.36 12.44 12.47
CA THR A 94 -8.48 12.56 13.42
C THR A 94 -8.58 13.96 14.04
N GLY A 95 -7.95 14.97 13.43
CA GLY A 95 -7.89 16.34 13.93
C GLY A 95 -8.96 17.26 13.34
N ASN A 96 -10.05 17.47 14.09
CA ASN A 96 -10.82 18.73 14.12
C ASN A 96 -11.65 19.17 12.90
N PHE A 97 -12.17 18.28 12.05
CA PHE A 97 -13.25 18.69 11.14
C PHE A 97 -14.62 18.65 11.85
N GLU A 98 -15.14 19.85 12.12
CA GLU A 98 -16.57 20.20 12.23
C GLU A 98 -17.32 19.82 13.52
N ARG A 99 -17.27 20.74 14.50
CA ARG A 99 -18.47 21.12 15.25
C ARG A 99 -18.80 22.60 15.00
N PRO A 100 -19.68 22.91 14.04
CA PRO A 100 -20.45 24.14 14.06
C PRO A 100 -21.81 23.90 14.75
N ALA A 101 -22.23 24.88 15.53
CA ALA A 101 -23.46 24.87 16.30
C ALA A 101 -24.71 25.01 15.41
N ASN A 102 -25.68 24.10 15.53
CA ASN A 102 -27.11 24.42 15.72
C ASN A 102 -27.96 23.15 15.81
N GLY A 103 -28.79 23.02 16.85
CA GLY A 103 -29.78 21.94 16.93
C GLY A 103 -30.18 21.53 18.36
N THR A 104 -31.00 22.37 18.98
CA THR A 104 -32.18 21.98 19.79
C THR A 104 -32.04 20.88 20.86
N ALA A 105 -32.04 21.34 22.12
CA ALA A 105 -32.70 20.83 23.34
C ALA A 105 -32.94 19.31 23.61
N GLN A 106 -32.78 19.01 24.91
CA GLN A 106 -33.41 17.96 25.75
C GLN A 106 -32.61 16.65 25.95
N PRO A 107 -32.77 15.95 27.10
CA PRO A 107 -32.04 16.21 28.34
C PRO A 107 -31.30 14.95 28.86
N ALA A 108 -30.45 15.17 29.86
CA ALA A 108 -29.79 14.11 30.62
C ALA A 108 -30.80 13.09 31.19
N ASN A 109 -30.58 11.80 30.91
CA ASN A 109 -31.22 10.72 31.63
C ASN A 109 -30.36 9.45 31.59
N GLY A 110 -30.19 8.79 32.75
CA GLY A 110 -29.97 7.34 32.79
C GLY A 110 -28.54 6.84 32.94
N GLN A 111 -28.00 7.02 34.14
CA GLN A 111 -26.97 6.19 34.76
C GLN A 111 -27.38 4.70 34.80
N GLY A 112 -26.45 3.76 34.59
CA GLY A 112 -26.67 2.36 34.97
C GLY A 112 -25.88 1.31 34.18
N ASN A 113 -24.74 0.90 34.76
CA ASN A 113 -23.92 -0.22 34.33
C ASN A 113 -24.72 -1.53 34.18
N GLY A 114 -24.70 -2.11 32.98
CA GLY A 114 -25.01 -3.52 32.75
C GLY A 114 -23.72 -4.33 32.81
N ALA A 115 -23.53 -5.04 33.92
CA ALA A 115 -22.40 -5.92 34.17
C ALA A 115 -22.42 -7.15 33.25
N HIS A 116 -21.32 -7.42 32.56
CA HIS A 116 -20.87 -8.77 32.24
C HIS A 116 -19.40 -8.87 32.63
N ALA A 117 -19.16 -9.56 33.74
CA ALA A 117 -17.85 -10.01 34.17
C ALA A 117 -17.58 -11.38 33.52
N GLU A 118 -16.46 -11.54 32.82
CA GLU A 118 -15.70 -12.80 32.84
C GLU A 118 -14.24 -12.57 32.42
N VAL A 119 -13.34 -13.07 33.26
CA VAL A 119 -11.86 -13.10 33.23
C VAL A 119 -11.50 -14.54 32.78
N PRO A 120 -10.35 -14.91 32.14
CA PRO A 120 -9.02 -14.30 32.20
C PRO A 120 -8.24 -14.11 30.89
N GLN A 121 -7.29 -13.19 30.98
CA GLN A 121 -6.16 -12.97 30.09
C GLN A 121 -5.21 -14.19 30.06
N HIS A 122 -4.84 -14.65 28.87
CA HIS A 122 -3.61 -15.40 28.59
C HIS A 122 -2.99 -14.80 27.33
N ALA A 123 -1.89 -14.07 27.51
CA ALA A 123 -1.07 -13.53 26.43
C ALA A 123 -0.16 -14.65 25.88
N PRO A 124 -0.10 -14.88 24.55
CA PRO A 124 0.81 -15.86 23.97
C PRO A 124 2.20 -15.23 23.84
N GLY A 125 3.09 -15.47 24.80
CA GLY A 125 4.41 -14.84 24.74
C GLY A 125 5.48 -15.30 25.73
N GLN A 126 5.30 -16.40 26.47
CA GLN A 126 6.37 -16.91 27.33
C GLN A 126 6.38 -18.44 27.32
N THR A 127 7.36 -19.01 26.62
CA THR A 127 7.80 -20.39 26.88
C THR A 127 8.80 -20.35 28.03
N PRO A 128 8.66 -21.21 29.06
CA PRO A 128 9.49 -21.20 30.27
C PRO A 128 10.95 -21.62 29.99
N PHE A 129 11.87 -21.12 30.81
CA PHE A 129 13.31 -21.39 30.74
C PHE A 129 13.61 -22.87 31.02
N ASP A 130 14.45 -23.48 30.18
CA ASP A 130 14.96 -24.85 30.33
C ASP A 130 16.35 -24.81 31.00
N THR A 131 16.50 -25.50 32.12
CA THR A 131 17.70 -25.48 32.98
C THR A 131 18.61 -26.70 32.78
N ASP A 132 18.33 -27.60 31.82
CA ASP A 132 19.13 -28.81 31.59
C ASP A 132 20.23 -28.67 30.51
N ALA A 133 20.64 -27.44 30.18
CA ALA A 133 21.81 -27.22 29.32
C ALA A 133 23.12 -27.19 30.15
N THR A 134 23.71 -28.37 30.36
CA THR A 134 25.14 -28.55 30.73
C THR A 134 25.82 -29.53 29.78
#